data_AF-F9X7Y5-F1
#
_entry.id   AF-F9X7Y5-F1
#
_cell.length_a   1.000
_cell.length_b   1.000
_cell.length_c   1.000
_cell.angle_alpha   90.00
_cell.angle_beta   90.00
_cell.angle_gamma   90.00
#
_symmetry.space_group_name_H-M   'P 1'
#
loop_
_entity.id
_entity.type
_entity.pdbx_description
1 polymer ?
#
loop_
_entity_poly.entity_id
_entity_poly.type
_entity_poly.pdbx_seq_one_letter_code
_entity_poly.pdbx_strand_id
1 'polypeptide(L)'
;RIKNRRKRYLDLHPEYFESSDLELADPLLYDRLVRQFKSLEEREKEGREKGFTKVMENDMVRSEAKVAALQNPDPSSSIEGGWERWTDAMGRRFIAGDDPDFDYAVVDANEEYDDRNEED
;
A
#
# COMPACT_ATOMS: atom_id res chain seq x y z
N ARG A 1 -3.35 5.49 -21.58
CA ARG A 1 -3.53 6.90 -21.16
C ARG A 1 -3.74 7.04 -19.65
N ILE A 2 -4.91 6.72 -19.07
CA ILE A 2 -5.12 6.83 -17.60
C ILE A 2 -4.11 5.98 -16.80
N LYS A 3 -3.92 4.71 -17.17
CA LYS A 3 -2.91 3.84 -16.54
C LYS A 3 -1.48 4.38 -16.64
N ASN A 4 -1.13 5.04 -17.75
CA ASN A 4 0.19 5.64 -17.97
C ASN A 4 0.39 6.85 -17.04
N ARG A 5 -0.66 7.68 -16.88
CA ARG A 5 -0.65 8.80 -15.91
C ARG A 5 -0.45 8.31 -14.49
N ARG A 6 -1.19 7.28 -14.08
CA ARG A 6 -1.07 6.66 -12.76
C ARG A 6 0.31 6.02 -12.54
N LYS A 7 0.86 5.34 -13.54
CA LYS A 7 2.22 4.79 -13.49
C LYS A 7 3.25 5.90 -13.29
N ARG A 8 3.17 6.98 -14.08
CA ARG A 8 4.07 8.13 -13.97
C ARG A 8 3.95 8.86 -12.63
N TYR A 9 2.75 8.91 -12.06
CA TYR A 9 2.56 9.40 -10.69
C TYR A 9 3.35 8.54 -9.69
N LEU A 10 3.23 7.21 -9.74
CA LEU A 10 3.99 6.32 -8.84
C LEU A 10 5.50 6.46 -9.00
N ASP A 11 6.00 6.66 -10.23
CA ASP A 11 7.43 6.86 -10.50
C ASP A 11 7.95 8.17 -9.88
N LEU A 12 7.11 9.21 -9.83
CA LEU A 12 7.44 10.53 -9.27
C LEU A 12 7.17 10.63 -7.76
N HIS A 13 6.32 9.77 -7.22
CA HIS A 13 5.84 9.83 -5.84
C HIS A 13 6.10 8.51 -5.09
N PRO A 14 7.37 8.16 -4.81
CA PRO A 14 7.70 6.98 -4.01
C PRO A 14 7.10 7.04 -2.60
N GLU A 15 6.79 8.23 -2.07
CA GLU A 15 6.12 8.44 -0.79
C GLU A 15 4.75 7.76 -0.68
N TYR A 16 4.09 7.46 -1.81
CA TYR A 16 2.82 6.72 -1.81
C TYR A 16 2.97 5.38 -1.10
N PHE A 17 4.06 4.64 -1.34
CA PHE A 17 4.29 3.32 -0.75
C PHE A 17 4.63 3.35 0.74
N GLU A 18 5.04 4.51 1.24
CA GLU A 18 5.33 4.74 2.66
C GLU A 18 4.10 5.22 3.45
N SER A 19 3.00 5.55 2.76
CA SER A 19 1.77 6.00 3.41
C SER A 19 1.22 4.95 4.35
N SER A 20 0.85 5.38 5.56
CA SER A 20 0.18 4.53 6.55
C SER A 20 -1.22 4.10 6.13
N ASP A 21 -1.81 4.76 5.14
CA ASP A 21 -3.18 4.48 4.70
C ASP A 21 -3.25 3.14 3.95
N LEU A 22 -2.14 2.74 3.32
CA LEU A 22 -2.01 1.44 2.66
C LEU A 22 -1.96 0.26 3.65
N GLU A 23 -1.78 0.49 4.97
CA GLU A 23 -1.79 -0.58 5.97
C GLU A 23 -3.11 -1.36 5.99
N LEU A 24 -4.24 -0.69 5.67
CA LEU A 24 -5.56 -1.31 5.65
C LEU A 24 -5.88 -1.99 4.31
N ALA A 25 -5.11 -1.68 3.26
CA ALA A 25 -5.28 -2.19 1.92
C ALA A 25 -5.00 -3.70 1.83
N ASP A 26 -3.91 -4.16 2.44
CA ASP A 26 -3.61 -5.57 2.69
C ASP A 26 -2.90 -5.73 4.05
N PRO A 27 -3.68 -5.97 5.13
CA PRO A 27 -3.17 -6.00 6.49
C PRO A 27 -2.12 -7.10 6.74
N LEU A 28 -2.20 -8.22 6.01
CA LEU A 28 -1.28 -9.35 6.17
C LEU A 28 0.02 -9.13 5.41
N LEU A 29 -0.07 -8.50 4.25
CA LEU A 29 1.10 -8.11 3.47
C LEU A 29 1.84 -6.98 4.18
N TYR A 30 1.13 -5.99 4.73
CA TYR A 30 1.76 -4.91 5.52
C TYR A 30 2.43 -5.45 6.79
N ASP A 31 1.76 -6.33 7.56
CA ASP A 31 2.35 -6.90 8.78
C ASP A 31 3.65 -7.68 8.48
N ARG A 32 3.62 -8.48 7.40
CA ARG A 32 4.76 -9.28 6.98
C ARG A 32 5.86 -8.47 6.31
N LEU A 33 5.58 -7.41 5.56
CA LEU A 33 6.60 -6.82 4.68
C LEU A 33 7.11 -5.47 5.17
N VAL A 34 6.29 -4.75 5.94
CA VAL A 34 6.65 -3.42 6.48
C VAL A 34 6.80 -3.52 7.99
N ARG A 35 5.73 -3.93 8.69
CA ARG A 35 5.71 -3.89 10.15
C ARG A 35 6.82 -4.74 10.75
N GLN A 36 7.04 -5.98 10.28
CA GLN A 36 8.05 -6.89 10.87
C GLN A 36 9.47 -6.32 10.90
N PHE A 37 9.82 -5.45 9.95
CA PHE A 37 11.16 -4.86 9.83
C PHE A 37 11.29 -3.49 10.53
N LYS A 38 10.18 -2.84 10.88
CA LYS A 38 10.20 -1.59 11.67
C LYS A 38 10.76 -1.87 13.08
N SER A 39 11.66 -1.01 13.53
CA SER A 39 12.18 -1.03 14.89
C SER A 39 11.08 -0.74 15.92
N LEU A 40 11.33 -1.09 17.17
CA LEU A 40 10.39 -0.81 18.26
C LEU A 40 10.12 0.70 18.39
N GLU A 41 11.15 1.52 18.24
CA GLU A 41 11.07 2.97 18.37
C GLU A 41 10.24 3.63 17.25
N GLU A 42 10.42 3.18 16.01
CA GLU A 42 9.62 3.64 14.87
C GLU A 42 8.14 3.26 15.03
N ARG A 43 7.85 2.03 15.49
CA ARG A 43 6.48 1.58 15.75
C ARG A 43 5.82 2.38 16.87
N GLU A 44 6.54 2.68 17.93
CA GLU A 44 6.01 3.50 19.03
C GLU A 44 5.77 4.95 18.59
N LYS A 45 6.67 5.53 17.79
CA LYS A 45 6.48 6.88 17.23
C LYS A 45 5.26 6.93 16.32
N GLU A 46 5.13 5.97 15.41
CA GLU A 46 3.97 5.83 14.53
C GLU A 46 2.68 5.60 15.32
N GLY A 47 2.71 4.76 16.36
CA GLY A 47 1.57 4.54 17.25
C GLY A 47 1.15 5.80 18.02
N ARG A 48 2.12 6.65 18.43
CA ARG A 48 1.85 7.95 19.05
C ARG A 48 1.25 8.95 18.05
N GLU A 49 1.75 8.98 16.82
CA GLU A 49 1.25 9.87 15.76
C GLU A 49 -0.16 9.48 15.30
N LYS A 50 -0.43 8.18 15.13
CA LYS A 50 -1.75 7.66 14.73
C LYS A 50 -2.82 7.77 15.81
N GLY A 51 -2.40 7.76 17.09
CA GLY A 51 -3.31 7.75 18.23
C GLY A 51 -3.93 6.38 18.51
N PHE A 52 -4.40 6.21 19.74
CA PHE A 52 -4.83 4.92 20.29
C PHE A 52 -5.97 4.25 19.50
N THR A 53 -6.98 5.02 19.11
CA THR A 53 -8.14 4.49 18.37
C THR A 53 -7.74 3.87 17.04
N LYS A 54 -6.89 4.56 16.26
CA LYS A 54 -6.42 4.08 14.96
C LYS A 54 -5.52 2.85 15.10
N VAL A 55 -4.67 2.83 16.13
CA VAL A 55 -3.87 1.64 16.45
C VAL A 55 -4.76 0.43 16.74
N MET A 56 -5.83 0.61 17.52
CA MET A 56 -6.78 -0.46 17.84
C MET A 56 -7.54 -0.95 16.60
N GLU A 57 -8.02 -0.04 15.74
CA GLU A 57 -8.66 -0.39 14.46
C GLU A 57 -7.73 -1.23 13.59
N ASN A 58 -6.47 -0.80 13.42
CA ASN A 58 -5.50 -1.51 12.60
C ASN A 58 -5.18 -2.91 13.17
N ASP A 59 -5.08 -3.04 14.50
CA ASP A 59 -4.85 -4.35 15.14
C ASP A 59 -6.07 -5.27 14.99
N MET A 60 -7.29 -4.73 15.09
CA MET A 60 -8.52 -5.49 14.89
C MET A 60 -8.61 -6.02 13.46
N VAL A 61 -8.45 -5.15 12.45
CA VAL A 61 -8.45 -5.51 11.03
C VAL A 61 -7.37 -6.56 10.72
N ARG A 62 -6.17 -6.42 11.28
CA ARG A 62 -5.10 -7.41 11.10
C ARG A 62 -5.44 -8.74 11.75
N SER A 63 -6.07 -8.73 12.93
CA SER A 63 -6.49 -9.96 13.62
C SER A 63 -7.57 -10.71 12.82
N GLU A 64 -8.55 -9.99 12.28
CA GLU A 64 -9.59 -10.56 11.41
C GLU A 64 -8.99 -11.15 10.13
N ALA A 65 -8.08 -10.44 9.48
CA ALA A 65 -7.37 -10.92 8.31
C ALA A 65 -6.56 -12.20 8.62
N LYS A 66 -5.90 -12.27 9.78
CA LYS A 66 -5.18 -13.48 10.22
C LYS A 66 -6.12 -14.66 10.42
N VAL A 67 -7.28 -14.45 11.05
CA VAL A 67 -8.29 -15.50 11.22
C VAL A 67 -8.81 -15.99 9.86
N ALA A 68 -9.08 -15.08 8.92
CA ALA A 68 -9.51 -15.42 7.57
C ALA A 68 -8.44 -16.23 6.80
N ALA A 69 -7.16 -15.88 6.93
CA ALA A 69 -6.05 -16.60 6.29
C ALA A 69 -5.84 -18.01 6.88
N LEU A 70 -6.16 -18.23 8.16
CA LEU A 70 -6.15 -19.59 8.75
C LEU A 70 -7.25 -20.48 8.14
N GLN A 71 -8.38 -19.88 7.74
CA GLN A 71 -9.47 -20.59 7.08
C GLN A 71 -9.19 -20.82 5.58
N ASN A 72 -8.48 -19.89 4.93
CA ASN A 72 -8.11 -19.94 3.52
C ASN A 72 -6.61 -19.68 3.35
N PRO A 73 -5.75 -20.69 3.57
CA PRO A 73 -4.30 -20.52 3.47
C PRO A 73 -3.88 -20.29 2.01
N ASP A 74 -3.28 -19.14 1.73
CA ASP A 74 -2.68 -18.84 0.44
C ASP A 74 -1.25 -19.43 0.35
N PRO A 75 -0.99 -20.36 -0.58
CA PRO A 75 0.35 -20.93 -0.79
C PRO A 75 1.39 -19.92 -1.28
N SER A 76 0.99 -18.71 -1.72
CA SER A 76 1.89 -17.63 -2.17
C SER A 76 2.47 -16.77 -1.02
N SER A 77 2.22 -17.15 0.23
CA SER A 77 2.52 -16.34 1.42
C SER A 77 4.01 -16.20 1.80
N SER A 78 4.95 -16.67 0.98
CA SER A 78 6.40 -16.61 1.24
C SER A 78 6.91 -15.16 1.40
N ILE A 79 7.90 -15.00 2.28
CA ILE A 79 8.40 -13.74 2.85
C ILE A 79 9.58 -13.14 2.05
N GLU A 80 10.06 -13.84 1.02
CA GLU A 80 11.18 -13.38 0.18
C GLU A 80 10.76 -12.22 -0.74
N GLY A 81 11.61 -11.19 -0.85
CA GLY A 81 11.36 -10.03 -1.72
C GLY A 81 10.28 -9.06 -1.19
N GLY A 82 10.16 -8.92 0.13
CA GLY A 82 9.04 -8.23 0.78
C GLY A 82 8.71 -6.83 0.26
N TRP A 83 9.71 -5.94 0.17
CA TRP A 83 9.48 -4.59 -0.33
C TRP A 83 9.05 -4.58 -1.80
N GLU A 84 9.69 -5.40 -2.64
CA GLU A 84 9.35 -5.52 -4.07
C GLU A 84 7.94 -6.07 -4.29
N ARG A 85 7.50 -7.04 -3.47
CA ARG A 85 6.13 -7.55 -3.52
C ARG A 85 5.11 -6.54 -3.02
N TRP A 86 5.45 -5.75 -2.00
CA TRP A 86 4.59 -4.68 -1.48
C TRP A 86 4.38 -3.60 -2.55
N THR A 87 5.46 -3.12 -3.17
CA THR A 87 5.39 -2.11 -4.22
C THR A 87 4.71 -2.63 -5.48
N ASP A 88 4.95 -3.89 -5.88
CA ASP A 88 4.24 -4.51 -7.02
C ASP A 88 2.73 -4.67 -6.73
N ALA A 89 2.36 -5.18 -5.55
CA ALA A 89 0.95 -5.37 -5.20
C ALA A 89 0.19 -4.03 -5.10
N MET A 90 0.74 -3.08 -4.35
CA MET A 90 0.13 -1.75 -4.18
C MET A 90 0.18 -0.94 -5.48
N GLY A 91 1.23 -1.08 -6.28
CA GLY A 91 1.37 -0.42 -7.58
C GLY A 91 0.34 -0.93 -8.59
N ARG A 92 0.12 -2.26 -8.66
CA ARG A 92 -0.94 -2.84 -9.51
C ARG A 92 -2.33 -2.35 -9.12
N ARG A 93 -2.62 -2.33 -7.82
CA ARG A 93 -3.88 -1.81 -7.26
C ARG A 93 -4.07 -0.34 -7.63
N PHE A 94 -3.04 0.48 -7.43
CA PHE A 94 -3.09 1.91 -7.76
C PHE A 94 -3.34 2.14 -9.25
N ILE A 95 -2.60 1.45 -10.12
CA ILE A 95 -2.76 1.55 -11.57
C ILE A 95 -4.16 1.08 -12.01
N ALA A 96 -4.70 0.03 -11.37
CA ALA A 96 -6.05 -0.47 -11.63
C ALA A 96 -7.15 0.54 -11.23
N GLY A 97 -6.90 1.37 -10.21
CA GLY A 97 -7.91 2.29 -9.68
C GLY A 97 -8.63 1.76 -8.46
N ASP A 98 -8.07 0.72 -7.84
CA ASP A 98 -8.70 -0.04 -6.77
C ASP A 98 -8.25 0.45 -5.39
N ASP A 99 -7.68 1.65 -5.29
CA ASP A 99 -7.37 2.30 -4.02
C ASP A 99 -8.41 3.36 -3.64
N PRO A 100 -9.43 3.02 -2.83
CA PRO A 100 -10.54 3.92 -2.52
C PRO A 100 -10.13 5.08 -1.61
N ASP A 101 -8.98 4.97 -0.94
CA ASP A 101 -8.44 6.02 -0.06
C ASP A 101 -7.66 7.09 -0.86
N PHE A 102 -7.38 6.85 -2.15
CA PHE A 102 -6.69 7.79 -3.02
C PHE A 102 -7.66 8.55 -3.94
N ASP A 103 -7.53 9.89 -3.98
CA ASP A 103 -8.31 10.72 -4.91
C ASP A 103 -7.71 10.68 -6.33
N TYR A 104 -8.16 9.73 -7.15
CA TYR A 104 -7.69 9.60 -8.53
C TYR A 104 -7.96 10.82 -9.41
N ALA A 105 -8.85 11.74 -9.05
CA ALA A 105 -9.09 12.93 -9.85
C ALA A 105 -7.82 13.79 -10.01
N VAL A 106 -6.93 13.80 -9.01
CA VAL A 106 -5.68 14.57 -9.04
C VAL A 106 -4.67 14.06 -10.07
N VAL A 107 -4.78 12.78 -10.46
CA VAL A 107 -3.87 12.11 -11.41
C VAL A 107 -4.55 11.91 -12.76
N ASP A 108 -5.77 11.40 -12.76
CA ASP A 108 -6.48 11.01 -13.99
C ASP A 108 -6.86 12.21 -14.85
N ALA A 109 -7.17 13.34 -14.22
CA ALA A 109 -7.49 14.59 -14.91
C ALA A 109 -6.25 15.46 -15.20
N ASN A 110 -5.08 15.09 -14.66
CA ASN A 110 -3.87 15.90 -14.82
C ASN A 110 -3.07 15.44 -16.07
N GLU A 111 -2.98 16.33 -17.06
CA GLU A 111 -2.26 16.09 -18.32
C GLU A 111 -0.73 16.19 -18.18
N GLU A 112 -0.20 16.69 -17.06
CA GLU A 112 1.25 16.73 -16.78
C GLU A 112 1.83 15.32 -16.60
N TYR A 113 1.02 14.39 -16.10
CA TYR A 113 1.36 12.97 -16.04
C TYR A 113 1.11 12.25 -17.36
N ASP A 114 0.61 12.93 -18.39
CA ASP A 114 0.46 12.35 -19.73
C ASP A 114 1.85 12.33 -20.37
N ASP A 115 2.50 11.18 -20.29
CA ASP A 115 3.82 10.98 -20.86
C ASP A 115 3.73 11.06 -22.39
N ARG A 116 3.96 12.24 -22.96
CA ARG A 116 3.99 12.44 -24.42
C ARG A 116 5.18 11.74 -25.10
N ASN A 117 6.07 11.10 -24.33
CA ASN A 117 7.24 10.38 -24.84
C ASN A 117 7.02 8.86 -24.99
N GLU A 118 5.83 8.32 -24.71
CA GLU A 118 5.49 6.90 -25.02
C GLU A 118 4.80 6.73 -26.40
N GLU A 119 4.78 7.78 -27.24
CA GLU A 119 4.45 7.69 -28.67
C GLU A 119 5.70 7.98 -29.52
N ASP A 120 6.66 7.05 -29.57
CA ASP A 120 7.62 6.85 -30.68
C ASP A 120 8.25 5.45 -30.60
#